data_AF-A0A1F8M6A3-F1
#
_entry.id   AF-A0A1F8M6A3-F1
#
_cell.length_a   1.000
_cell.length_b   1.000
_cell.length_c   1.000
_cell.angle_alpha   90.00
_cell.angle_beta   90.00
_cell.angle_gamma   90.00
#
_symmetry.space_group_name_H-M   'P 1'
#
loop_
_entity.id
_entity.type
_entity.pdbx_description
1 polymer ?
#
loop_
_entity_poly.entity_id
_entity_poly.type
_entity_poly.pdbx_seq_one_letter_code
_entity_poly.pdbx_strand_id
1 'polypeptide(L)'
;MLQGKHTILFSENGISHKICKIWFGSDGSYYVTVPYHSAKKALLIKQTINYTTSVPHTIDGGERYPVSDAIDLASSDEKRIKLSHHPDGFIQFSGLGVLSGKAPDGKIKGIGIQSWPLRQGCRGPAFGITLFGLDQFEHETKTDDQSCLFEREELTIIPGTNGLILEGYYFPTMWRRFIQTTKDGTKTISIVHPTENILRLKVLLPPDQCPIGGFLGLELYSILVRIEGVDSGYVISSSTGNVRRNEKGEVLGDAIFCMFPCIAETHVRRSIDYINPRPPYMTDGNANIV
;
A
#
# COMPACT_ATOMS: atom_id res chain seq x y z
N MET A 1 -4.93 -23.47 -11.72
CA MET A 1 -4.34 -22.13 -12.01
C MET A 1 -4.99 -21.15 -11.05
N LEU A 2 -4.23 -20.36 -10.28
CA LEU A 2 -4.78 -19.38 -9.33
C LEU A 2 -5.44 -18.23 -10.13
N GLN A 3 -6.74 -18.33 -10.38
CA GLN A 3 -7.56 -17.20 -10.84
C GLN A 3 -7.48 -16.08 -9.78
N GLY A 4 -7.53 -14.81 -10.19
CA GLY A 4 -7.66 -13.66 -9.28
C GLY A 4 -6.38 -12.90 -8.94
N LYS A 5 -5.35 -13.04 -9.77
CA LYS A 5 -4.13 -12.20 -9.71
C LYS A 5 -4.14 -11.23 -10.87
N HIS A 6 -4.43 -9.97 -10.57
CA HIS A 6 -4.54 -8.90 -11.54
C HIS A 6 -3.21 -8.16 -11.70
N THR A 7 -2.71 -8.05 -12.93
CA THR A 7 -1.59 -7.16 -13.25
C THR A 7 -2.16 -5.81 -13.67
N ILE A 8 -1.72 -4.74 -13.03
CA ILE A 8 -2.16 -3.39 -13.39
C ILE A 8 -1.13 -2.80 -14.35
N LEU A 9 -1.63 -2.32 -15.48
CA LEU A 9 -0.83 -1.79 -16.56
C LEU A 9 -1.19 -0.32 -16.77
N PHE A 10 -0.19 0.50 -17.09
CA PHE A 10 -0.37 1.85 -17.61
C PHE A 10 0.28 1.94 -18.99
N SER A 11 -0.48 2.35 -20.00
CA SER A 11 -0.03 2.43 -21.38
C SER A 11 0.09 3.88 -21.83
N GLU A 12 1.24 4.22 -22.39
CA GLU A 12 1.58 5.54 -22.92
C GLU A 12 2.51 5.38 -24.13
N ASN A 13 2.25 6.12 -25.20
CA ASN A 13 3.08 6.13 -26.41
C ASN A 13 3.33 4.72 -27.00
N GLY A 14 2.35 3.82 -26.87
CA GLY A 14 2.45 2.43 -27.33
C GLY A 14 3.26 1.50 -26.43
N ILE A 15 3.69 1.95 -25.25
CA ILE A 15 4.42 1.15 -24.25
C ILE A 15 3.51 0.90 -23.06
N SER A 16 3.31 -0.37 -22.68
CA SER A 16 2.58 -0.76 -21.47
C SER A 16 3.54 -1.08 -20.33
N HIS A 17 3.53 -0.23 -19.29
CA HIS A 17 4.32 -0.40 -18.07
C HIS A 17 3.53 -1.22 -17.03
N LYS A 18 4.17 -2.20 -16.41
CA LYS A 18 3.57 -2.97 -15.30
C LYS A 18 3.73 -2.18 -14.00
N ILE A 19 2.67 -1.55 -13.52
CA ILE A 19 2.77 -0.68 -12.34
C ILE A 19 2.64 -1.43 -11.02
N CYS A 20 1.75 -2.42 -10.92
CA CYS A 20 1.61 -3.22 -9.70
C CYS A 20 0.87 -4.54 -9.95
N LYS A 21 0.84 -5.39 -8.93
CA LYS A 21 0.08 -6.63 -8.91
C LYS A 21 -0.85 -6.68 -7.71
N ILE A 22 -2.11 -7.02 -7.96
CA ILE A 22 -3.18 -7.08 -6.97
C ILE A 22 -3.82 -8.46 -6.99
N TRP A 23 -4.11 -9.05 -5.84
CA TRP A 23 -4.85 -10.31 -5.80
C TRP A 23 -5.65 -10.49 -4.53
N PHE A 24 -6.59 -11.43 -4.59
CA PHE A 24 -7.50 -11.74 -3.49
C PHE A 24 -7.11 -13.06 -2.82
N GLY A 25 -7.19 -13.08 -1.48
CA GLY A 25 -7.03 -14.28 -0.66
C GLY A 25 -8.32 -15.08 -0.57
N SER A 26 -8.20 -16.38 -0.33
CA SER A 26 -9.37 -17.24 -0.07
C SER A 26 -10.12 -16.86 1.21
N ASP A 27 -9.45 -16.21 2.15
CA ASP A 27 -10.02 -15.66 3.38
C ASP A 27 -10.80 -14.35 3.17
N GLY A 28 -10.78 -13.78 1.96
CA GLY A 28 -11.38 -12.47 1.65
C GLY A 28 -10.42 -11.29 1.79
N SER A 29 -9.15 -11.53 2.13
CA SER A 29 -8.09 -10.52 2.09
C SER A 29 -7.86 -10.00 0.68
N TYR A 30 -7.26 -8.81 0.56
CA TYR A 30 -6.59 -8.40 -0.66
C TYR A 30 -5.11 -8.13 -0.40
N TYR A 31 -4.33 -8.19 -1.48
CA TYR A 31 -2.89 -8.04 -1.48
C TYR A 31 -2.44 -7.14 -2.61
N VAL A 32 -1.44 -6.30 -2.35
CA VAL A 32 -0.86 -5.35 -3.30
C VAL A 32 0.67 -5.40 -3.23
N THR A 33 1.33 -5.45 -4.37
CA THR A 33 2.80 -5.35 -4.47
C THR A 33 3.21 -4.67 -5.77
N VAL A 34 4.42 -4.11 -5.81
CA VAL A 34 5.02 -3.45 -6.97
C VAL A 34 6.31 -4.20 -7.34
N PRO A 35 6.19 -5.41 -7.93
CA PRO A 35 7.35 -6.30 -8.10
C PRO A 35 8.15 -6.00 -9.36
N TYR A 36 7.71 -5.02 -10.16
CA TYR A 36 8.17 -4.76 -11.53
C TYR A 36 9.17 -3.61 -11.62
N HIS A 37 9.45 -2.91 -10.51
CA HIS A 37 10.42 -1.83 -10.47
C HIS A 37 11.83 -2.37 -10.19
N SER A 38 12.85 -1.70 -10.71
CA SER A 38 14.26 -2.15 -10.62
C SER A 38 14.87 -2.04 -9.22
N ALA A 39 14.37 -1.11 -8.38
CA ALA A 39 14.88 -0.90 -7.02
C ALA A 39 14.76 -2.15 -6.13
N LYS A 40 15.77 -2.34 -5.27
CA LYS A 40 15.92 -3.55 -4.44
C LYS A 40 15.76 -3.31 -2.95
N LYS A 41 15.87 -2.06 -2.50
CA LYS A 41 15.87 -1.72 -1.08
C LYS A 41 14.67 -0.88 -0.73
N ALA A 42 13.92 -1.33 0.25
CA ALA A 42 12.77 -0.64 0.80
C ALA A 42 13.10 0.04 2.11
N LEU A 43 12.43 1.16 2.37
CA LEU A 43 12.19 1.69 3.71
C LEU A 43 10.72 1.45 4.08
N LEU A 44 10.49 0.73 5.17
CA LEU A 44 9.17 0.52 5.76
C LEU A 44 8.98 1.50 6.90
N ILE A 45 7.83 2.15 6.96
CA ILE A 45 7.52 3.21 7.91
C ILE A 45 6.16 2.95 8.53
N LYS A 46 6.04 3.13 9.84
CA LYS A 46 4.77 3.27 10.54
C LYS A 46 4.70 4.65 11.16
N GLN A 47 3.61 5.40 10.95
CA GLN A 47 3.51 6.79 11.40
C GLN A 47 2.09 7.16 11.83
N THR A 48 1.95 8.08 12.78
CA THR A 48 0.67 8.75 13.09
C THR A 48 0.48 9.97 12.20
N ILE A 49 -0.63 10.00 11.48
CA ILE A 49 -1.08 11.09 10.62
C ILE A 49 -2.07 11.97 11.40
N ASN A 50 -1.88 13.28 11.36
CA ASN A 50 -2.85 14.25 11.88
C ASN A 50 -3.73 14.78 10.74
N TYR A 51 -5.02 14.49 10.80
CA TYR A 51 -6.01 14.88 9.80
C TYR A 51 -6.64 16.25 10.05
N THR A 52 -6.33 16.89 11.19
CA THR A 52 -6.91 18.20 11.57
C THR A 52 -6.06 19.36 11.10
N THR A 53 -4.77 19.14 10.89
CA THR A 53 -3.88 20.15 10.33
C THR A 53 -4.17 20.31 8.84
N SER A 54 -4.74 21.46 8.46
CA SER A 54 -5.16 21.83 7.10
C SER A 54 -4.02 22.05 6.11
N VAL A 55 -2.79 21.66 6.44
CA VAL A 55 -1.66 21.78 5.51
C VAL A 55 -1.96 20.82 4.36
N PRO A 56 -2.25 21.32 3.14
CA PRO A 56 -2.43 20.45 1.99
C PRO A 56 -1.17 19.61 1.90
N HIS A 57 -1.33 18.29 1.89
CA HIS A 57 -0.21 17.37 1.78
C HIS A 57 0.33 17.44 0.34
N THR A 58 0.92 18.56 -0.05
CA THR A 58 1.52 18.77 -1.36
C THR A 58 2.93 18.18 -1.35
N ILE A 59 3.27 17.51 -2.44
CA ILE A 59 4.64 17.11 -2.75
C ILE A 59 5.35 18.34 -3.33
N ASP A 60 5.44 19.41 -2.53
CA ASP A 60 6.13 20.65 -2.91
C ASP A 60 7.27 20.89 -1.92
N GLY A 61 8.33 20.07 -2.03
CA GLY A 61 9.68 20.36 -1.52
C GLY A 61 9.92 20.36 0.00
N GLY A 62 8.91 20.13 0.85
CA GLY A 62 9.11 19.89 2.28
C GLY A 62 9.08 18.40 2.60
N GLU A 63 9.92 17.93 3.53
CA GLU A 63 9.87 16.55 4.05
C GLU A 63 8.47 16.28 4.63
N ARG A 64 7.61 15.69 3.80
CA ARG A 64 6.17 15.53 4.03
C ARG A 64 5.84 14.59 5.18
N TYR A 65 6.79 13.72 5.49
CA TYR A 65 6.78 12.73 6.55
C TYR A 65 8.23 12.58 6.95
N PRO A 66 8.79 13.52 7.74
CA PRO A 66 10.19 13.41 8.07
C PRO A 66 10.33 12.06 8.76
N VAL A 67 11.30 11.26 8.31
CA VAL A 67 11.50 9.89 8.82
C VAL A 67 11.67 9.92 10.36
N SER A 68 12.02 11.08 10.92
CA SER A 68 12.00 11.39 12.37
C SER A 68 10.66 11.15 13.06
N ASP A 69 9.54 11.33 12.36
CA ASP A 69 8.18 11.20 12.91
C ASP A 69 7.64 9.77 12.82
N ALA A 70 8.45 8.85 12.30
CA ALA A 70 8.13 7.44 12.26
C ALA A 70 8.02 6.87 13.68
N ILE A 71 6.91 6.20 13.95
CA ILE A 71 6.73 5.35 15.14
C ILE A 71 7.64 4.12 15.04
N ASP A 72 7.87 3.62 13.81
CA ASP A 72 8.73 2.47 13.57
C ASP A 72 9.31 2.47 12.15
N LEU A 73 10.50 1.88 11.99
CA LEU A 73 11.26 1.83 10.74
C LEU A 73 11.94 0.47 10.55
N ALA A 74 11.81 -0.09 9.35
CA ALA A 74 12.57 -1.27 8.92
C ALA A 74 13.07 -1.11 7.50
N SER A 75 14.14 -1.82 7.16
CA SER A 75 14.61 -1.94 5.77
C SER A 75 14.52 -3.38 5.31
N SER A 76 14.33 -3.56 4.01
CA SER A 76 14.32 -4.88 3.39
C SER A 76 15.01 -4.81 2.04
N ASP A 77 15.89 -5.77 1.78
CA ASP A 77 16.59 -5.94 0.51
C ASP A 77 15.77 -6.80 -0.48
N GLU A 78 14.51 -7.10 -0.15
CA GLU A 78 13.62 -7.93 -0.95
C GLU A 78 12.80 -7.08 -1.93
N LYS A 79 12.73 -7.53 -3.19
CA LYS A 79 11.99 -6.84 -4.26
C LYS A 79 10.46 -6.93 -4.11
N ARG A 80 9.97 -7.87 -3.31
CA ARG A 80 8.56 -8.31 -3.33
C ARG A 80 7.89 -8.12 -1.98
N ILE A 81 8.02 -6.91 -1.43
CA ILE A 81 7.22 -6.52 -0.27
C ILE A 81 5.75 -6.38 -0.70
N LYS A 82 4.87 -6.93 0.12
CA LYS A 82 3.43 -7.00 -0.14
C LYS A 82 2.67 -6.35 1.00
N LEU A 83 1.81 -5.41 0.67
CA LEU A 83 0.75 -4.94 1.56
C LEU A 83 -0.38 -5.96 1.55
N SER A 84 -0.87 -6.34 2.73
CA SER A 84 -2.08 -7.15 2.88
C SER A 84 -3.07 -6.46 3.78
N HIS A 85 -4.35 -6.52 3.43
CA HIS A 85 -5.45 -6.11 4.30
C HIS A 85 -6.41 -7.29 4.48
N HIS A 86 -6.54 -7.73 5.73
CA HIS A 86 -7.32 -8.89 6.13
C HIS A 86 -8.77 -8.52 6.49
N PRO A 87 -9.71 -9.49 6.46
CA PRO A 87 -11.13 -9.23 6.74
C PRO A 87 -11.42 -8.59 8.09
N ASP A 88 -10.60 -8.88 9.09
CA ASP A 88 -10.71 -8.34 10.45
C ASP A 88 -10.18 -6.90 10.56
N GLY A 89 -9.64 -6.33 9.47
CA GLY A 89 -9.06 -4.99 9.42
C GLY A 89 -7.57 -4.96 9.71
N PHE A 90 -6.93 -6.11 9.92
CA PHE A 90 -5.48 -6.14 10.10
C PHE A 90 -4.77 -5.80 8.78
N ILE A 91 -3.93 -4.76 8.80
CA ILE A 91 -3.10 -4.35 7.66
C ILE A 91 -1.63 -4.47 8.02
N GLN A 92 -0.82 -4.96 7.10
CA GLN A 92 0.62 -5.11 7.31
C GLN A 92 1.40 -5.16 6.00
N PHE A 93 2.69 -4.85 6.07
CA PHE A 93 3.66 -5.30 5.07
C PHE A 93 4.22 -6.68 5.43
N SER A 94 4.44 -7.50 4.42
CA SER A 94 5.04 -8.84 4.54
C SER A 94 5.99 -9.09 3.36
N GLY A 95 6.98 -9.96 3.55
CA GLY A 95 8.02 -10.24 2.58
C GLY A 95 9.19 -10.95 3.23
N LEU A 96 10.19 -11.39 2.45
CA LEU A 96 11.40 -11.96 3.01
C LEU A 96 12.11 -10.92 3.89
N GLY A 97 12.43 -11.31 5.12
CA GLY A 97 13.05 -10.42 6.10
C GLY A 97 12.09 -9.39 6.74
N VAL A 98 10.81 -9.39 6.37
CA VAL A 98 9.81 -8.51 7.00
C VAL A 98 9.04 -9.28 8.06
N LEU A 99 9.28 -8.93 9.33
CA LEU A 99 8.48 -9.41 10.44
C LEU A 99 7.03 -8.95 10.26
N SER A 100 6.11 -9.91 10.30
CA SER A 100 4.69 -9.70 10.08
C SER A 100 3.86 -10.66 10.92
N GLY A 101 2.58 -10.35 11.11
CA GLY A 101 1.58 -11.15 11.81
C GLY A 101 1.19 -10.60 13.17
N LYS A 102 0.43 -11.41 13.91
CA LYS A 102 0.04 -11.17 15.30
C LYS A 102 0.77 -12.17 16.21
N ALA A 103 1.14 -11.74 17.41
CA ALA A 103 1.60 -12.63 18.47
C ALA A 103 0.43 -13.43 19.07
N PRO A 104 0.68 -14.49 19.85
CA PRO A 104 -0.38 -15.28 20.47
C PRO A 104 -1.34 -14.48 21.36
N ASP A 105 -0.86 -13.37 21.94
CA ASP A 105 -1.63 -12.41 22.73
C ASP A 105 -2.45 -11.43 21.86
N GLY A 106 -2.37 -11.54 20.54
CA GLY A 106 -3.03 -10.67 19.57
C GLY A 106 -2.24 -9.40 19.22
N LYS A 107 -1.09 -9.14 19.85
CA LYS A 107 -0.28 -7.94 19.56
C LYS A 107 0.27 -7.99 18.14
N ILE A 108 0.13 -6.90 17.40
CA ILE A 108 0.65 -6.78 16.04
C ILE A 108 2.19 -6.71 16.07
N LYS A 109 2.83 -7.52 15.23
CA LYS A 109 4.28 -7.55 15.04
C LYS A 109 4.71 -6.68 13.85
N GLY A 110 5.91 -6.11 13.93
CA GLY A 110 6.53 -5.36 12.85
C GLY A 110 5.68 -4.18 12.34
N ILE A 111 5.75 -3.94 11.02
CA ILE A 111 5.06 -2.82 10.37
C ILE A 111 3.62 -3.23 10.00
N GLY A 112 2.76 -3.22 11.02
CA GLY A 112 1.33 -3.45 10.89
C GLY A 112 0.49 -2.56 11.80
N ILE A 113 -0.79 -2.44 11.45
CA ILE A 113 -1.81 -1.64 12.14
C ILE A 113 -3.17 -2.34 12.10
N GLN A 114 -4.07 -1.93 13.00
CA GLN A 114 -5.46 -2.34 12.98
C GLN A 114 -6.30 -1.22 12.34
N SER A 115 -6.77 -1.46 11.14
CA SER A 115 -7.66 -0.59 10.38
C SER A 115 -9.11 -1.06 10.49
N TRP A 116 -9.98 -0.53 9.63
CA TRP A 116 -11.38 -0.89 9.53
C TRP A 116 -11.54 -2.30 8.93
N PRO A 117 -12.50 -3.11 9.41
CA PRO A 117 -12.70 -4.46 8.89
C PRO A 117 -13.33 -4.41 7.49
N LEU A 118 -12.89 -5.28 6.57
CA LEU A 118 -13.34 -5.25 5.16
C LEU A 118 -14.86 -5.40 4.96
N ARG A 119 -15.54 -6.04 5.91
CA ARG A 119 -17.01 -6.12 5.94
C ARG A 119 -17.72 -4.78 6.14
N GLN A 120 -17.00 -3.76 6.63
CA GLN A 120 -17.46 -2.39 6.83
C GLN A 120 -16.54 -1.47 6.02
N GLY A 121 -16.80 -1.37 4.72
CA GLY A 121 -15.99 -0.55 3.82
C GLY A 121 -15.78 0.89 4.33
N CYS A 122 -14.60 1.45 4.10
CA CYS A 122 -14.32 2.85 4.43
C CYS A 122 -14.75 3.79 3.30
N ARG A 123 -14.82 5.09 3.62
CA ARG A 123 -15.19 6.16 2.67
C ARG A 123 -14.02 6.63 1.78
N GLY A 124 -12.82 6.11 1.98
CA GLY A 124 -11.62 6.53 1.26
C GLY A 124 -10.84 5.37 0.65
N PRO A 125 -9.63 5.62 0.15
CA PRO A 125 -8.77 4.56 -0.36
C PRO A 125 -8.40 3.55 0.73
N ALA A 126 -8.42 2.28 0.35
CA ALA A 126 -7.92 1.17 1.14
C ALA A 126 -6.39 1.01 1.02
N PHE A 127 -5.82 1.51 -0.07
CA PHE A 127 -4.39 1.69 -0.27
C PHE A 127 -4.12 2.75 -1.34
N GLY A 128 -2.91 3.29 -1.35
CA GLY A 128 -2.38 4.13 -2.43
C GLY A 128 -1.03 3.62 -2.92
N ILE A 129 -0.71 3.85 -4.19
CA ILE A 129 0.61 3.64 -4.76
C ILE A 129 1.00 4.89 -5.53
N THR A 130 2.02 5.61 -5.06
CA THR A 130 2.66 6.67 -5.83
C THR A 130 3.82 6.06 -6.61
N LEU A 131 3.96 6.39 -7.89
CA LEU A 131 5.03 5.90 -8.77
C LEU A 131 5.53 7.01 -9.69
N PHE A 132 6.82 7.00 -10.02
CA PHE A 132 7.48 7.95 -10.91
C PHE A 132 8.69 7.28 -11.58
N GLY A 133 9.17 7.85 -12.70
CA GLY A 133 10.24 7.23 -13.49
C GLY A 133 9.83 5.87 -14.08
N LEU A 134 8.74 5.86 -14.86
CA LEU A 134 8.11 4.66 -15.42
C LEU A 134 9.05 3.82 -16.31
N ASP A 135 10.11 4.41 -16.84
CA ASP A 135 11.16 3.76 -17.63
C ASP A 135 11.91 2.65 -16.86
N GLN A 136 11.90 2.69 -15.53
CA GLN A 136 12.51 1.67 -14.67
C GLN A 136 11.57 0.51 -14.30
N PHE A 137 10.33 0.52 -14.80
CA PHE A 137 9.37 -0.55 -14.61
C PHE A 137 9.40 -1.53 -15.78
N GLU A 138 9.20 -2.83 -15.50
CA GLU A 138 9.06 -3.83 -16.54
C GLU A 138 7.91 -3.50 -17.50
N HIS A 139 8.13 -3.78 -18.78
CA HIS A 139 7.11 -3.61 -19.83
C HIS A 139 6.36 -4.91 -20.09
N GLU A 140 5.14 -4.79 -20.60
CA GLU A 140 4.35 -5.89 -21.12
C GLU A 140 4.04 -5.64 -22.60
N THR A 141 4.08 -6.70 -23.42
CA THR A 141 3.77 -6.59 -24.85
C THR A 141 2.38 -7.12 -25.19
N LYS A 142 1.76 -7.86 -24.26
CA LYS A 142 0.44 -8.46 -24.44
C LYS A 142 -0.40 -8.31 -23.18
N THR A 143 -1.59 -7.78 -23.35
CA THR A 143 -2.62 -7.82 -22.30
C THR A 143 -3.29 -9.18 -22.28
N ASP A 144 -3.59 -9.67 -21.08
CA ASP A 144 -4.37 -10.89 -20.86
C ASP A 144 -5.66 -10.58 -20.08
N ASP A 145 -6.53 -11.58 -19.91
CA ASP A 145 -7.79 -11.44 -19.16
C ASP A 145 -7.60 -11.16 -17.66
N GLN A 146 -6.36 -11.21 -17.17
CA GLN A 146 -5.99 -10.86 -15.79
C GLN A 146 -5.30 -9.49 -15.73
N SER A 147 -5.32 -8.73 -16.81
CA SER A 147 -4.72 -7.40 -16.88
C SER A 147 -5.80 -6.32 -16.72
N CYS A 148 -5.51 -5.33 -15.86
CA CYS A 148 -6.29 -4.09 -15.79
C CYS A 148 -5.45 -2.98 -16.39
N LEU A 149 -5.75 -2.63 -17.64
CA LEU A 149 -5.06 -1.60 -18.38
C LEU A 149 -5.66 -0.23 -18.09
N PHE A 150 -4.83 0.77 -17.83
CA PHE A 150 -5.17 2.19 -17.89
C PHE A 150 -4.45 2.79 -19.10
N GLU A 151 -5.21 3.40 -20.00
CA GLU A 151 -4.64 4.08 -21.17
C GLU A 151 -4.36 5.55 -20.82
N ARG A 152 -3.29 6.10 -21.37
CA ARG A 152 -2.91 7.51 -21.18
C ARG A 152 -4.03 8.48 -21.53
N GLU A 153 -4.86 8.15 -22.52
CA GLU A 153 -5.98 8.94 -23.01
C GLU A 153 -7.18 8.93 -22.05
N GLU A 154 -7.26 7.96 -21.13
CA GLU A 154 -8.27 7.94 -20.07
C GLU A 154 -7.97 8.95 -18.97
N LEU A 155 -6.71 9.39 -18.86
CA LEU A 155 -6.23 10.26 -17.79
C LEU A 155 -6.14 11.73 -18.25
N THR A 156 -6.65 12.62 -17.41
CA THR A 156 -6.31 14.04 -17.50
C THR A 156 -4.97 14.26 -16.81
N ILE A 157 -3.89 14.36 -17.59
CA ILE A 157 -2.55 14.65 -17.04
C ILE A 157 -2.39 16.15 -16.84
N ILE A 158 -2.09 16.51 -15.60
CA ILE A 158 -1.85 17.89 -15.19
C ILE A 158 -0.47 18.32 -15.72
N PRO A 159 -0.33 19.47 -16.40
CA PRO A 159 0.97 19.94 -16.87
C PRO A 159 2.00 20.03 -15.74
N GLY A 160 3.21 19.53 -15.99
CA GLY A 160 4.32 19.55 -15.03
C GLY A 160 4.36 18.38 -14.06
N THR A 161 3.40 17.45 -14.09
CA THR A 161 3.48 16.21 -13.29
C THR A 161 4.46 15.21 -13.92
N ASN A 162 5.15 14.44 -13.08
CA ASN A 162 6.14 13.43 -13.47
C ASN A 162 5.89 12.05 -12.83
N GLY A 163 4.74 11.86 -12.18
CA GLY A 163 4.37 10.61 -11.55
C GLY A 163 2.87 10.33 -11.63
N LEU A 164 2.49 9.17 -11.14
CA LEU A 164 1.12 8.69 -11.07
C LEU A 164 0.78 8.28 -9.63
N ILE A 165 -0.49 8.38 -9.27
CA ILE A 165 -1.06 7.71 -8.10
C ILE A 165 -2.10 6.71 -8.57
N LEU A 166 -1.96 5.47 -8.11
CA LEU A 166 -3.00 4.45 -8.15
C LEU A 166 -3.64 4.35 -6.76
N GLU A 167 -4.92 4.64 -6.65
CA GLU A 167 -5.70 4.40 -5.43
C GLU A 167 -6.63 3.21 -5.60
N GLY A 168 -6.69 2.37 -4.56
CA GLY A 168 -7.62 1.24 -4.52
C GLY A 168 -8.66 1.39 -3.43
N TYR A 169 -9.92 1.34 -3.81
CA TYR A 169 -11.09 1.44 -2.94
C TYR A 169 -11.70 0.06 -2.76
N TYR A 170 -11.93 -0.38 -1.52
CA TYR A 170 -12.54 -1.68 -1.26
C TYR A 170 -14.05 -1.53 -1.05
N PHE A 171 -14.80 -2.42 -1.68
CA PHE A 171 -16.26 -2.43 -1.60
C PHE A 171 -16.78 -3.79 -1.12
N PRO A 172 -17.72 -3.82 -0.15
CA PRO A 172 -18.40 -5.04 0.24
C PRO A 172 -19.18 -5.68 -0.92
N THR A 173 -19.38 -6.99 -0.87
CA THR A 173 -20.03 -7.80 -1.93
C THR A 173 -21.38 -7.22 -2.40
N MET A 174 -22.19 -6.65 -1.51
CA MET A 174 -23.48 -6.05 -1.82
C MET A 174 -23.41 -4.89 -2.83
N TRP A 175 -22.24 -4.25 -2.99
CA TRP A 175 -22.03 -3.17 -3.96
C TRP A 175 -21.87 -3.68 -5.39
N ARG A 176 -21.74 -5.00 -5.62
CA ARG A 176 -21.59 -5.57 -6.97
C ARG A 176 -22.77 -5.22 -7.89
N ARG A 177 -23.95 -4.97 -7.33
CA ARG A 177 -25.14 -4.52 -8.08
C ARG A 177 -24.98 -3.16 -8.76
N PHE A 178 -23.98 -2.37 -8.37
CA PHE A 178 -23.68 -1.07 -8.95
C PHE A 178 -22.57 -1.14 -10.02
N ILE A 179 -21.99 -2.32 -10.25
CA ILE A 179 -20.97 -2.51 -11.27
C ILE A 179 -21.64 -2.50 -12.64
N GLN A 180 -21.07 -1.71 -13.55
CA GLN A 180 -21.44 -1.65 -14.95
C GLN A 180 -20.32 -2.27 -15.80
N THR A 181 -20.68 -2.88 -16.93
CA THR A 181 -19.71 -3.36 -17.93
C THR A 181 -19.79 -2.46 -19.15
N THR A 182 -18.67 -1.88 -19.56
CA THR A 182 -18.55 -1.03 -20.75
C THR A 182 -18.51 -1.87 -22.03
N LYS A 183 -18.56 -1.20 -23.20
CA LYS A 183 -18.61 -1.87 -24.51
C LYS A 183 -17.38 -2.72 -24.81
N ASP A 184 -16.22 -2.31 -24.30
CA ASP A 184 -14.93 -3.00 -24.37
C ASP A 184 -14.79 -4.12 -23.32
N GLY A 185 -15.83 -4.36 -22.49
CA GLY A 185 -15.82 -5.39 -21.45
C GLY A 185 -15.24 -4.95 -20.10
N THR A 186 -14.68 -3.74 -20.01
CA THR A 186 -14.16 -3.19 -18.74
C THR A 186 -15.28 -3.08 -17.71
N LYS A 187 -15.01 -3.46 -16.46
CA LYS A 187 -15.96 -3.31 -15.36
C LYS A 187 -15.69 -2.01 -14.63
N THR A 188 -16.73 -1.23 -14.36
CA THR A 188 -16.60 0.05 -13.67
C THR A 188 -17.65 0.25 -12.59
N ILE A 189 -17.33 1.05 -11.57
CA ILE A 189 -18.26 1.54 -10.56
C ILE A 189 -18.08 3.05 -10.39
N SER A 190 -19.17 3.79 -10.18
CA SER A 190 -19.12 5.22 -9.88
C SER A 190 -19.36 5.45 -8.39
N ILE A 191 -18.53 6.31 -7.79
CA ILE A 191 -18.67 6.77 -6.40
C ILE A 191 -18.65 8.30 -6.33
N VAL A 192 -19.12 8.84 -5.21
CA VAL A 192 -19.04 10.28 -4.92
C VAL A 192 -17.80 10.52 -4.07
N HIS A 193 -16.87 11.32 -4.58
CA HIS A 193 -15.69 11.79 -3.86
C HIS A 193 -16.10 12.76 -2.75
N PRO A 194 -15.33 12.92 -1.66
CA PRO A 194 -15.61 13.91 -0.62
C PRO A 194 -15.75 15.36 -1.10
N THR A 195 -15.24 15.69 -2.29
CA THR A 195 -15.43 17.00 -2.95
C THR A 195 -16.69 17.06 -3.82
N GLU A 196 -17.61 16.11 -3.66
CA GLU A 196 -18.88 16.00 -4.39
C GLU A 196 -18.76 15.67 -5.88
N ASN A 197 -17.55 15.43 -6.38
CA ASN A 197 -17.31 14.96 -7.74
C ASN A 197 -17.60 13.46 -7.89
N ILE A 198 -17.97 13.02 -9.10
CA ILE A 198 -18.18 11.61 -9.39
C ILE A 198 -16.86 11.00 -9.90
N LEU A 199 -16.37 9.99 -9.20
CA LEU A 199 -15.23 9.19 -9.63
C LEU A 199 -15.72 7.91 -10.28
N ARG A 200 -15.13 7.56 -11.42
CA ARG A 200 -15.39 6.31 -12.11
C ARG A 200 -14.19 5.39 -11.97
N LEU A 201 -14.35 4.31 -11.24
CA LEU A 201 -13.30 3.38 -10.89
C LEU A 201 -13.33 2.14 -11.79
N LYS A 202 -12.16 1.64 -12.22
CA LYS A 202 -12.05 0.31 -12.86
C LYS A 202 -12.14 -0.78 -11.80
N VAL A 203 -12.90 -1.84 -12.05
CA VAL A 203 -13.25 -2.84 -11.03
C VAL A 203 -12.43 -4.13 -11.21
N LEU A 204 -11.77 -4.55 -10.13
CA LEU A 204 -11.19 -5.87 -9.98
C LEU A 204 -12.10 -6.75 -9.13
N LEU A 205 -12.58 -7.85 -9.71
CA LEU A 205 -13.34 -8.86 -9.00
C LEU A 205 -12.42 -9.96 -8.44
N PRO A 206 -12.75 -10.53 -7.26
CA PRO A 206 -12.12 -11.76 -6.82
C PRO A 206 -12.55 -12.94 -7.71
N PRO A 207 -11.85 -14.08 -7.66
CA PRO A 207 -12.31 -15.31 -8.31
C PRO A 207 -13.71 -15.70 -7.84
N ASP A 208 -14.47 -16.37 -8.71
CA ASP A 208 -15.82 -16.86 -8.39
C ASP A 208 -15.86 -17.76 -7.15
N GLN A 209 -14.74 -18.41 -6.84
CA GLN A 209 -14.57 -19.31 -5.70
C GLN A 209 -14.36 -18.58 -4.35
N CYS A 210 -14.40 -17.25 -4.31
CA CYS A 210 -14.31 -16.45 -3.08
C CYS A 210 -15.68 -15.81 -2.75
N PRO A 211 -16.61 -16.55 -2.13
CA PRO A 211 -17.98 -16.08 -1.87
C PRO A 211 -18.06 -14.95 -0.84
N ILE A 212 -17.03 -14.81 0.00
CA ILE A 212 -16.99 -13.87 1.14
C ILE A 212 -16.23 -12.58 0.78
N GLY A 213 -15.52 -12.54 -0.34
CA GLY A 213 -14.71 -11.40 -0.75
C GLY A 213 -15.55 -10.26 -1.37
N GLY A 214 -15.29 -9.04 -0.91
CA GLY A 214 -15.65 -7.82 -1.63
C GLY A 214 -14.89 -7.67 -2.95
N PHE A 215 -14.74 -6.46 -3.45
CA PHE A 215 -14.00 -6.17 -4.68
C PHE A 215 -13.24 -4.86 -4.55
N LEU A 216 -12.33 -4.59 -5.49
CA LEU A 216 -11.58 -3.34 -5.54
C LEU A 216 -12.04 -2.49 -6.72
N GLY A 217 -12.29 -1.19 -6.49
CA GLY A 217 -12.33 -0.17 -7.52
C GLY A 217 -11.01 0.58 -7.55
N LEU A 218 -10.47 0.84 -8.73
CA LEU A 218 -9.18 1.47 -8.94
C LEU A 218 -9.33 2.82 -9.65
N GLU A 219 -8.59 3.80 -9.17
CA GLU A 219 -8.41 5.11 -9.80
C GLU A 219 -6.93 5.35 -10.09
N LEU A 220 -6.62 5.91 -11.25
CA LEU A 220 -5.26 6.31 -11.62
C LEU A 220 -5.28 7.78 -12.08
N TYR A 221 -4.38 8.60 -11.55
CA TYR A 221 -4.27 10.01 -11.92
C TYR A 221 -2.82 10.52 -11.80
N SER A 222 -2.51 11.65 -12.45
CA SER A 222 -1.18 12.25 -12.42
C SER A 222 -0.90 13.04 -11.15
N ILE A 223 0.34 13.01 -10.68
CA ILE A 223 0.83 13.87 -9.62
C ILE A 223 2.26 14.35 -9.89
N LEU A 224 2.62 15.51 -9.34
CA LEU A 224 4.00 15.94 -9.25
C LEU A 224 4.68 15.23 -8.08
N VAL A 225 5.73 14.48 -8.35
CA VAL A 225 6.60 13.84 -7.36
C VAL A 225 7.92 14.58 -7.30
N ARG A 226 8.31 15.02 -6.10
CA ARG A 226 9.60 15.65 -5.81
C ARG A 226 10.29 14.88 -4.71
N ILE A 227 11.27 14.07 -5.10
CA ILE A 227 12.14 13.33 -4.18
C ILE A 227 13.57 13.67 -4.60
N GLU A 228 14.33 14.33 -3.74
CA GLU A 228 15.71 14.71 -4.04
C GLU A 228 16.60 13.46 -4.17
N GLY A 229 17.49 13.48 -5.15
CA GLY A 229 18.48 12.40 -5.35
C GLY A 229 17.94 11.10 -5.93
N VAL A 230 16.67 11.06 -6.39
CA VAL A 230 16.06 9.86 -6.96
C VAL A 230 15.24 10.18 -8.20
N ASP A 231 15.57 9.52 -9.32
CA ASP A 231 14.89 9.72 -10.61
C ASP A 231 13.70 8.77 -10.83
N SER A 232 13.64 7.66 -10.10
CA SER A 232 12.57 6.67 -10.22
C SER A 232 12.32 5.91 -8.91
N GLY A 233 11.07 5.58 -8.65
CA GLY A 233 10.68 4.92 -7.41
C GLY A 233 9.19 4.75 -7.25
N TYR A 234 8.82 4.22 -6.09
CA TYR A 234 7.43 4.08 -5.70
C TYR A 234 7.24 4.10 -4.18
N VAL A 235 6.03 4.45 -3.76
CA VAL A 235 5.58 4.39 -2.36
C VAL A 235 4.24 3.67 -2.30
N ILE A 236 4.16 2.60 -1.53
CA ILE A 236 2.88 1.95 -1.18
C ILE A 236 2.44 2.49 0.17
N SER A 237 1.20 2.95 0.29
CA SER A 237 0.57 3.38 1.53
C SER A 237 -0.66 2.55 1.86
N SER A 238 -0.91 2.32 3.14
CA SER A 238 -2.14 1.69 3.62
C SER A 238 -3.26 2.71 3.82
N SER A 239 -4.50 2.22 3.92
CA SER A 239 -5.53 2.93 4.67
C SER A 239 -5.08 3.15 6.11
N THR A 240 -5.65 4.14 6.79
CA THR A 240 -5.33 4.38 8.19
C THR A 240 -6.12 3.52 9.16
N GLY A 241 -5.53 3.29 10.31
CA GLY A 241 -6.09 2.57 11.44
C GLY A 241 -5.93 3.35 12.73
N ASN A 242 -6.38 2.78 13.85
CA ASN A 242 -6.28 3.39 15.18
C ASN A 242 -6.71 4.88 15.21
N VAL A 243 -7.79 5.20 14.49
CA VAL A 243 -8.29 6.58 14.39
C VAL A 243 -8.79 7.03 15.76
N ARG A 244 -8.25 8.15 16.24
CA ARG A 244 -8.46 8.65 17.60
C ARG A 244 -8.48 10.18 17.62
N ARG A 245 -8.99 10.75 18.70
CA ARG A 245 -8.79 12.18 19.01
C ARG A 245 -7.77 12.33 20.13
N ASN A 246 -6.87 13.30 20.01
CA ASN A 246 -6.00 13.67 21.11
C ASN A 246 -6.69 14.67 22.07
N GLU A 247 -6.00 15.08 23.13
CA GLU A 247 -6.51 16.02 24.14
C GLU A 247 -6.89 17.40 23.56
N LYS A 248 -6.29 17.78 22.42
CA LYS A 248 -6.61 19.01 21.69
C LYS A 248 -7.81 18.86 20.74
N GLY A 249 -8.43 17.67 20.70
CA GLY A 249 -9.52 17.36 19.80
C GLY A 249 -9.10 17.04 18.37
N GLU A 250 -7.81 16.99 18.06
CA GLU A 250 -7.29 16.70 16.73
C GLU A 250 -7.49 15.22 16.38
N VAL A 251 -7.95 14.96 15.16
CA VAL A 251 -8.14 13.62 14.60
C VAL A 251 -6.80 13.07 14.12
N LEU A 252 -6.38 11.97 14.73
CA LEU A 252 -5.15 11.24 14.41
C LEU A 252 -5.48 9.85 13.87
N GLY A 253 -4.63 9.28 13.02
CA GLY A 253 -4.72 7.88 12.61
C GLY A 253 -3.36 7.32 12.23
N ASP A 254 -3.13 6.03 12.44
CA ASP A 254 -1.86 5.38 12.10
C ASP A 254 -1.89 4.88 10.66
N ALA A 255 -0.81 5.09 9.91
CA ALA A 255 -0.60 4.61 8.55
C ALA A 255 0.71 3.81 8.47
N ILE A 256 0.80 2.90 7.51
CA ILE A 256 2.07 2.27 7.13
C ILE A 256 2.43 2.59 5.69
N PHE A 257 3.72 2.76 5.44
CA PHE A 257 4.28 3.07 4.13
C PHE A 257 5.45 2.14 3.80
N CYS A 258 5.65 1.90 2.51
CA CYS A 258 6.78 1.18 1.98
C CYS A 258 7.33 1.97 0.79
N MET A 259 8.53 2.51 0.91
CA MET A 259 9.16 3.39 -0.07
C MET A 259 10.36 2.71 -0.73
N PHE A 260 10.45 2.85 -2.05
CA PHE A 260 11.56 2.42 -2.87
C PHE A 260 12.01 3.55 -3.81
N PRO A 261 13.32 3.73 -4.04
CA PRO A 261 14.42 3.12 -3.28
C PRO A 261 14.46 3.67 -1.84
N CYS A 262 15.22 3.00 -0.97
CA CYS A 262 15.53 3.52 0.36
C CYS A 262 16.41 4.78 0.23
N ILE A 263 15.84 5.96 0.47
CA ILE A 263 16.50 7.27 0.28
C ILE A 263 17.27 7.78 1.49
N ALA A 264 17.17 7.10 2.64
CA ALA A 264 17.75 7.57 3.88
C ALA A 264 18.85 6.62 4.41
N GLU A 265 20.04 7.15 4.71
CA GLU A 265 21.00 6.55 5.65
C GLU A 265 20.49 6.75 7.09
N THR A 266 19.25 6.36 7.36
CA THR A 266 18.72 6.43 8.72
C THR A 266 19.25 5.25 9.52
N HIS A 267 19.41 5.42 10.84
CA HIS A 267 19.64 4.31 11.77
C HIS A 267 18.39 3.42 11.84
N VAL A 268 18.11 2.72 10.75
CA VAL A 268 16.98 1.81 10.59
C VAL A 268 17.30 0.54 11.37
N ARG A 269 16.38 0.10 12.23
CA ARG A 269 16.51 -1.23 12.84
C ARG A 269 16.39 -2.27 11.72
N ARG A 270 17.44 -3.09 11.53
CA ARG A 270 17.44 -4.19 10.55
C ARG A 270 16.39 -5.28 10.84
N SER A 271 15.77 -5.28 12.01
CA SER A 271 14.81 -6.30 12.43
C SER A 271 13.96 -5.80 13.60
N ILE A 272 12.63 -5.88 13.48
CA ILE A 272 11.69 -5.47 14.55
C ILE A 272 11.30 -6.66 15.47
N ASP A 273 11.93 -7.83 15.36
CA ASP A 273 11.95 -8.82 16.44
C ASP A 273 13.35 -9.43 16.52
N TYR A 274 14.21 -8.84 17.33
CA TYR A 274 14.99 -9.67 18.25
C TYR A 274 14.35 -9.46 19.62
N ILE A 275 13.72 -10.50 20.15
CA ILE A 275 13.83 -10.73 21.59
C ILE A 275 15.32 -10.58 21.85
N ASN A 276 15.72 -9.55 22.58
CA ASN A 276 17.07 -9.40 23.07
C ASN A 276 17.39 -10.76 23.73
N PRO A 277 18.20 -11.65 23.13
CA PRO A 277 18.63 -12.79 23.91
C PRO A 277 19.46 -12.12 24.99
N ARG A 278 18.99 -12.16 26.24
CA ARG A 278 19.91 -11.98 27.36
C ARG A 278 21.14 -12.82 26.99
N PRO A 279 22.35 -12.24 26.95
CA PRO A 279 23.54 -13.05 26.74
C PRO A 279 23.47 -14.20 27.75
N PRO A 280 23.69 -15.46 27.33
CA PRO A 280 23.57 -16.60 28.22
C PRO A 280 24.81 -16.69 29.12
N TYR A 281 25.13 -15.61 29.85
CA TYR A 281 26.15 -15.59 30.91
C TYR A 281 25.80 -14.44 31.89
N MET A 282 24.70 -14.60 32.61
CA MET A 282 24.76 -14.28 34.04
C MET A 282 24.94 -15.61 34.73
N THR A 283 26.21 -15.92 35.05
CA THR A 283 26.55 -16.97 35.98
C THR A 283 25.99 -16.60 37.34
N ASP A 284 24.85 -17.18 37.70
CA ASP A 284 24.57 -17.44 39.10
C ASP A 284 25.59 -18.51 39.57
N GLY A 285 26.24 -18.23 40.69
CA GLY A 285 26.89 -19.27 41.47
C GLY A 285 28.42 -19.22 41.52
N ASN A 286 28.97 -18.20 42.17
CA ASN A 286 30.06 -18.50 43.11
C ASN A 286 29.42 -19.07 44.38
N ALA A 287 29.23 -20.39 44.38
CA ALA A 287 29.12 -21.17 45.59
C ALA A 287 30.44 -21.94 45.77
N ASN A 288 31.26 -21.45 46.71
CA ASN A 288 32.02 -22.22 47.69
C ASN A 288 33.05 -23.31 47.27
N ILE A 289 34.26 -23.11 47.84
CA ILE A 289 35.14 -24.11 48.49
C ILE A 289 35.88 -25.09 47.55
N VAL A 290 37.20 -24.88 47.37
CA VAL A 290 38.28 -25.51 48.18
C VAL A 290 39.39 -24.48 48.39
#